data_AF-A0A843V8B9-F1
#
_entry.id   AF-A0A843V8B9-F1
#
_cell.length_a   1.000
_cell.length_b   1.000
_cell.length_c   1.000
_cell.angle_alpha   90.00
_cell.angle_beta   90.00
_cell.angle_gamma   90.00
#
_symmetry.space_group_name_H-M   'P 1'
#
loop_
_entity.id
_entity.type
_entity.pdbx_description
1 polymer ?
#
loop_
_entity_poly.entity_id
_entity_poly.type
_entity_poly.pdbx_seq_one_letter_code
_entity_poly.pdbx_strand_id
1 'polypeptide(L)'
;MEKFWLRDLEFLGILNQAWAYQGHQGKPRPPFDDLIQRLVLSSSLEKPAVIVSVDIPSGWHVEEGDIDGEGIKPDMLVSLTAPKLCAKKFSGPHHFLGGRFVPPPIADKFALRLPPYPGASMCVRIGKHLPVDVSAMRENYTSPEFLEDQAMADPIDQFRAWFNDAVAARLREPNAMALSTADKEGKPSSRMVLLKGFDENGFVWYTNYGSRKAHDLSENPCASLLFYWDSLNRQVRIEGTVTKVSEEESERYFHSRPHGSQLGAIVSKQSNIVAGRHVLHQAYVELQEKYPEGSLIPKPEYWGGYRLTPSHFEFWQGQPSRLHDRLQYSPKDVDGKRAWQIDRLAP
;
A
#
# COMPACT_ATOMS: atom_id res chain seq x y z
N MET A 1 -22.05 15.97 -3.96
CA MET A 1 -21.39 15.66 -2.67
C MET A 1 -21.20 14.16 -2.43
N GLU A 2 -21.75 13.27 -3.27
CA GLU A 2 -21.68 11.80 -3.11
C GLU A 2 -20.44 11.13 -3.76
N LYS A 3 -19.80 11.76 -4.76
CA LYS A 3 -18.76 11.09 -5.57
C LYS A 3 -17.35 10.99 -4.97
N PHE A 4 -17.11 11.47 -3.75
CA PHE A 4 -15.75 11.47 -3.15
C PHE A 4 -15.54 10.42 -2.04
N TRP A 5 -16.57 9.64 -1.67
CA TRP A 5 -16.56 8.84 -0.44
C TRP A 5 -16.34 7.33 -0.63
N LEU A 6 -16.33 6.81 -1.86
CA LEU A 6 -16.67 5.40 -2.12
C LEU A 6 -15.71 4.71 -3.10
N ARG A 7 -14.39 4.72 -2.86
CA ARG A 7 -13.46 3.97 -3.72
C ARG A 7 -13.16 2.53 -3.30
N ASP A 8 -13.39 2.14 -2.03
CA ASP A 8 -12.87 0.84 -1.53
C ASP A 8 -13.87 0.01 -0.70
N LEU A 9 -15.20 0.20 -0.87
CA LEU A 9 -16.19 -0.55 -0.09
C LEU A 9 -17.25 -1.17 -1.02
N GLU A 10 -17.12 -2.47 -1.28
CA GLU A 10 -17.97 -3.23 -2.23
C GLU A 10 -19.42 -3.45 -1.74
N PHE A 11 -19.72 -3.22 -0.46
CA PHE A 11 -21.08 -3.30 0.07
C PHE A 11 -21.34 -2.17 1.07
N LEU A 12 -21.94 -1.08 0.58
CA LEU A 12 -22.28 0.08 1.41
C LEU A 12 -23.76 0.42 1.24
N GLY A 13 -24.53 0.26 2.30
CA GLY A 13 -25.90 0.76 2.39
C GLY A 13 -25.88 2.18 2.93
N ILE A 14 -25.98 3.19 2.07
CA ILE A 14 -26.22 4.58 2.51
C ILE A 14 -27.73 4.78 2.59
N LEU A 15 -28.27 4.88 3.81
CA LEU A 15 -29.65 5.36 4.00
C LEU A 15 -29.62 6.85 4.33
N ASN A 16 -29.98 7.68 3.36
CA ASN A 16 -30.18 9.12 3.55
C ASN A 16 -31.70 9.39 3.59
N GLN A 17 -32.25 9.72 4.77
CA GLN A 17 -33.60 10.30 4.83
C GLN A 17 -33.47 11.81 5.00
N ALA A 18 -33.66 12.52 3.87
CA ALA A 18 -33.68 13.97 3.79
C ALA A 18 -35.06 14.55 4.13
N TRP A 19 -35.59 14.40 5.35
CA TRP A 19 -36.85 15.07 5.74
C TRP A 19 -36.82 15.56 7.18
N ALA A 20 -36.04 16.61 7.43
CA ALA A 20 -36.16 17.42 8.64
C ALA A 20 -37.34 18.39 8.50
N TYR A 21 -38.59 17.92 8.66
CA TYR A 21 -39.72 18.79 9.00
C TYR A 21 -40.70 18.04 9.93
N GLN A 22 -40.66 18.45 11.20
CA GLN A 22 -41.67 18.21 12.26
C GLN A 22 -41.84 16.77 12.80
N GLY A 23 -41.38 16.56 14.04
CA GLY A 23 -42.19 15.95 15.10
C GLY A 23 -42.67 14.50 14.98
N HIS A 24 -41.94 13.58 14.35
CA HIS A 24 -42.39 12.19 14.24
C HIS A 24 -41.76 11.27 15.31
N GLN A 25 -42.53 10.98 16.36
CA GLN A 25 -42.36 9.77 17.18
C GLN A 25 -42.82 8.54 16.37
N GLY A 26 -42.12 7.41 16.51
CA GLY A 26 -42.64 6.09 16.11
C GLY A 26 -41.75 5.25 15.19
N LYS A 27 -42.18 3.99 15.01
CA LYS A 27 -41.51 2.92 14.25
C LYS A 27 -41.23 3.33 12.78
N PRO A 28 -40.21 2.73 12.14
CA PRO A 28 -39.98 2.87 10.69
C PRO A 28 -41.28 2.74 9.90
N ARG A 29 -41.48 3.60 8.90
CA ARG A 29 -42.73 3.65 8.11
C ARG A 29 -42.52 3.08 6.70
N PRO A 30 -43.56 2.49 6.09
CA PRO A 30 -43.53 2.09 4.68
C PRO A 30 -43.12 3.23 3.74
N PRO A 31 -42.36 2.93 2.66
CA PRO A 31 -41.85 1.61 2.26
C PRO A 31 -40.50 1.23 2.90
N PHE A 32 -40.00 2.01 3.86
CA PHE A 32 -38.62 1.87 4.39
C PHE A 32 -38.52 0.93 5.59
N ASP A 33 -39.65 0.51 6.15
CA ASP A 33 -39.75 -0.41 7.29
C ASP A 33 -39.16 -1.79 6.97
N ASP A 34 -39.53 -2.40 5.83
CA ASP A 34 -38.97 -3.68 5.38
C ASP A 34 -37.45 -3.57 5.12
N LEU A 35 -37.01 -2.48 4.49
CA LEU A 35 -35.59 -2.24 4.21
C LEU A 35 -34.76 -2.10 5.50
N ILE A 36 -35.27 -1.35 6.49
CA ILE A 36 -34.60 -1.17 7.78
C ILE A 36 -34.55 -2.50 8.55
N GLN A 37 -35.63 -3.29 8.56
CA GLN A 37 -35.62 -4.62 9.18
C GLN A 37 -34.59 -5.55 8.56
N ARG A 38 -34.49 -5.58 7.22
CA ARG A 38 -33.48 -6.38 6.52
C ARG A 38 -32.06 -5.96 6.84
N LEU A 39 -31.80 -4.65 6.96
CA LEU A 39 -30.48 -4.13 7.36
C LEU A 39 -30.12 -4.52 8.80
N VAL A 40 -31.07 -4.41 9.73
CA VAL A 40 -30.89 -4.86 11.12
C VAL A 40 -30.57 -6.35 11.17
N LEU A 41 -31.29 -7.19 10.42
CA LEU A 41 -30.98 -8.62 10.32
C LEU A 41 -29.60 -8.87 9.68
N SER A 42 -29.21 -8.11 8.65
CA SER A 42 -27.92 -8.27 7.96
C SER A 42 -26.70 -7.93 8.84
N SER A 43 -26.88 -7.09 9.85
CA SER A 43 -25.82 -6.75 10.82
C SER A 43 -25.40 -7.94 11.71
N SER A 44 -26.16 -9.04 11.68
CA SER A 44 -25.85 -10.28 12.42
C SER A 44 -25.11 -11.35 11.60
N LEU A 45 -24.74 -11.06 10.35
CA LEU A 45 -24.03 -12.00 9.46
C LEU A 45 -22.51 -12.01 9.70
N GLU A 46 -21.82 -13.08 9.27
CA GLU A 46 -20.36 -13.25 9.39
C GLU A 46 -19.53 -12.13 8.71
N LYS A 47 -20.10 -11.47 7.70
CA LYS A 47 -19.62 -10.20 7.13
C LYS A 47 -20.78 -9.20 7.12
N PRO A 48 -20.96 -8.39 8.17
CA PRO A 48 -22.06 -7.44 8.22
C PRO A 48 -21.82 -6.29 7.23
N ALA A 49 -22.89 -5.82 6.59
CA ALA A 49 -22.82 -4.60 5.80
C ALA A 49 -22.52 -3.41 6.72
N VAL A 50 -21.62 -2.51 6.31
CA VAL A 50 -21.33 -1.29 7.06
C VAL A 50 -22.53 -0.36 6.96
N ILE A 51 -23.15 -0.04 8.10
CA ILE A 51 -24.31 0.85 8.17
C ILE A 51 -23.83 2.26 8.52
N VAL A 52 -24.08 3.20 7.60
CA VAL A 52 -23.81 4.63 7.81
C VAL A 52 -25.12 5.37 7.98
N SER A 53 -25.26 6.08 9.09
CA SER A 53 -26.36 7.02 9.34
C SER A 53 -25.87 8.45 9.17
N VAL A 54 -26.65 9.27 8.45
CA VAL A 54 -26.44 10.72 8.32
C VAL A 54 -27.51 11.44 9.14
N ASP A 55 -27.10 12.32 10.05
CA ASP A 55 -27.89 13.02 11.06
C ASP A 55 -28.45 12.17 12.22
N ILE A 56 -29.70 11.71 12.16
CA ILE A 56 -30.35 10.92 13.22
C ILE A 56 -30.51 9.47 12.75
N PRO A 57 -30.03 8.46 13.50
CA PRO A 57 -30.28 7.07 13.14
C PRO A 57 -31.77 6.75 13.13
N SER A 58 -32.20 5.99 12.12
CA SER A 58 -33.61 5.58 11.98
C SER A 58 -34.10 4.85 13.23
N GLY A 59 -35.25 5.26 13.75
CA GLY A 59 -35.84 4.72 14.98
C GLY A 59 -35.33 5.38 16.27
N TRP A 60 -34.39 6.34 16.21
CA TRP A 60 -33.95 7.10 17.39
C TRP A 60 -34.84 8.32 17.61
N HIS A 61 -35.15 8.59 18.88
CA HIS A 61 -35.68 9.87 19.31
C HIS A 61 -34.60 10.96 19.16
N VAL A 62 -34.99 12.12 18.64
CA VAL A 62 -34.06 13.23 18.32
C VAL A 62 -33.27 13.75 19.53
N GLU A 63 -33.80 13.58 20.75
CA GLU A 63 -33.11 13.98 21.97
C GLU A 63 -32.60 12.81 22.80
N GLU A 64 -33.39 11.74 22.90
CA GLU A 64 -33.17 10.66 23.87
C GLU A 64 -32.40 9.47 23.28
N GLY A 65 -32.28 9.38 21.95
CA GLY A 65 -31.65 8.26 21.26
C GLY A 65 -32.61 7.09 21.07
N ASP A 66 -32.06 5.88 21.05
CA ASP A 66 -32.82 4.64 20.90
C ASP A 66 -33.54 4.27 22.22
N ILE A 67 -34.77 4.75 22.40
CA ILE A 67 -35.54 4.55 23.64
C ILE A 67 -35.98 3.08 23.78
N ASP A 68 -36.45 2.50 22.69
CA ASP A 68 -37.09 1.17 22.69
C ASP A 68 -36.12 0.03 22.34
N GLY A 69 -34.89 0.35 21.92
CA GLY A 69 -33.90 -0.65 21.48
C GLY A 69 -34.17 -1.25 20.09
N GLU A 70 -35.23 -0.80 19.43
CA GLU A 70 -35.66 -1.22 18.08
C GLU A 70 -35.01 -0.38 16.97
N GLY A 71 -34.29 0.69 17.32
CA GLY A 71 -33.63 1.58 16.37
C GLY A 71 -32.45 0.93 15.66
N ILE A 72 -32.07 1.49 14.50
CA ILE A 72 -30.88 1.05 13.79
C ILE A 72 -29.62 1.40 14.61
N LYS A 73 -28.64 0.50 14.63
CA LYS A 73 -27.35 0.70 15.29
C LYS A 73 -26.28 0.86 14.22
N PRO A 74 -26.00 2.09 13.77
CA PRO A 74 -25.03 2.28 12.69
C PRO A 74 -23.60 2.05 13.16
N ASP A 75 -22.73 1.58 12.27
CA ASP A 75 -21.28 1.53 12.50
C ASP A 75 -20.66 2.93 12.43
N MET A 76 -21.30 3.82 11.65
CA MET A 76 -20.88 5.19 11.47
C MET A 76 -22.04 6.17 11.58
N LEU A 77 -21.86 7.22 12.39
CA LEU A 77 -22.73 8.38 12.44
C LEU A 77 -22.04 9.59 11.81
N VAL A 78 -22.68 10.24 10.84
CA VAL A 78 -22.28 11.53 10.29
C VAL A 78 -23.28 12.58 10.76
N SER A 79 -22.98 13.26 11.87
CA SER A 79 -23.78 14.39 12.32
C SER A 79 -23.57 15.59 11.40
N LEU A 80 -24.65 16.26 10.99
CA LEU A 80 -24.56 17.49 10.22
C LEU A 80 -24.21 18.68 11.13
N THR A 81 -24.13 19.90 10.58
CA THR A 81 -23.56 21.13 11.18
C THR A 81 -23.91 21.39 12.66
N ALA A 82 -25.06 20.92 13.15
CA ALA A 82 -25.35 20.86 14.59
C ALA A 82 -25.81 19.43 14.96
N PRO A 83 -24.97 18.63 15.66
CA PRO A 83 -25.38 17.32 16.14
C PRO A 83 -26.63 17.41 17.02
N LYS A 84 -27.60 16.54 16.76
CA LYS A 84 -28.77 16.39 17.62
C LYS A 84 -28.38 15.78 18.97
N LEU A 85 -29.17 16.02 20.02
CA LEU A 85 -28.86 15.56 21.37
C LEU A 85 -28.74 14.03 21.44
N CYS A 86 -29.50 13.30 20.63
CA CYS A 86 -29.41 11.85 20.49
C CYS A 86 -28.02 11.35 20.07
N ALA A 87 -27.21 12.16 19.36
CA ALA A 87 -25.87 11.78 18.94
C ALA A 87 -24.93 11.52 20.14
N LYS A 88 -25.24 12.05 21.33
CA LYS A 88 -24.50 11.72 22.57
C LYS A 88 -24.66 10.26 23.00
N LYS A 89 -25.69 9.57 22.52
CA LYS A 89 -25.97 8.15 22.78
C LYS A 89 -25.29 7.23 21.77
N PHE A 90 -24.69 7.78 20.71
CA PHE A 90 -23.96 7.01 19.74
C PHE A 90 -22.67 6.46 20.34
N SER A 91 -22.54 5.13 20.35
CA SER A 91 -21.39 4.39 20.86
C SER A 91 -20.62 3.66 19.75
N GLY A 92 -21.03 3.84 18.49
CA GLY A 92 -20.38 3.18 17.36
C GLY A 92 -18.95 3.70 17.10
N PRO A 93 -18.16 2.93 16.34
CA PRO A 93 -16.72 3.17 16.19
C PRO A 93 -16.36 4.44 15.40
N HIS A 94 -17.28 4.97 14.59
CA HIS A 94 -17.02 6.09 13.70
C HIS A 94 -18.05 7.21 13.85
N HIS A 95 -17.66 8.32 14.48
CA HIS A 95 -18.50 9.52 14.55
C HIS A 95 -17.81 10.68 13.84
N PHE A 96 -18.46 11.17 12.78
CA PHE A 96 -18.03 12.33 12.02
C PHE A 96 -19.01 13.50 12.20
N LEU A 97 -18.47 14.69 12.17
CA LEU A 97 -19.19 15.93 12.00
C LEU A 97 -18.98 16.41 10.56
N GLY A 98 -20.05 16.45 9.77
CA GLY A 98 -20.08 16.91 8.39
C GLY A 98 -20.73 18.29 8.23
N GLY A 99 -20.37 18.99 7.16
CA GLY A 99 -20.85 20.34 6.88
C GLY A 99 -19.94 21.41 7.47
N ARG A 100 -19.70 22.49 6.71
CA ARG A 100 -18.78 23.56 7.11
C ARG A 100 -19.27 24.30 8.36
N PHE A 101 -18.30 24.75 9.16
CA PHE A 101 -18.39 25.70 10.28
C PHE A 101 -19.55 25.44 11.26
N VAL A 102 -19.25 24.77 12.37
CA VAL A 102 -20.06 24.94 13.58
C VAL A 102 -19.81 26.37 14.08
N PRO A 103 -20.79 27.28 14.06
CA PRO A 103 -20.59 28.62 14.57
C PRO A 103 -20.23 28.56 16.07
N PRO A 104 -19.37 29.46 16.59
CA PRO A 104 -19.04 29.49 18.02
C PRO A 104 -20.27 29.41 18.95
N PRO A 105 -21.40 30.09 18.67
CA PRO A 105 -22.61 29.96 19.49
C PRO A 105 -23.20 28.53 19.55
N ILE A 106 -23.08 27.75 18.47
CA ILE A 106 -23.53 26.35 18.43
C ILE A 106 -22.53 25.45 19.15
N ALA A 107 -21.23 25.71 18.95
CA ALA A 107 -20.18 24.99 19.67
C ALA A 107 -20.33 25.16 21.18
N ASP A 108 -20.57 26.39 21.64
CA ASP A 108 -20.79 26.73 23.05
C ASP A 108 -22.09 26.12 23.58
N LYS A 109 -23.21 26.28 22.85
CA LYS A 109 -24.52 25.74 23.25
C LYS A 109 -24.50 24.23 23.50
N PHE A 110 -23.74 23.48 22.69
CA PHE A 110 -23.67 22.03 22.79
C PHE A 110 -22.36 21.51 23.43
N ALA A 111 -21.52 22.41 23.95
CA ALA A 111 -20.21 22.12 24.54
C ALA A 111 -19.33 21.22 23.64
N LEU A 112 -19.31 21.52 22.33
CA LEU A 112 -18.62 20.72 21.33
C LEU A 112 -17.11 20.94 21.41
N ARG A 113 -16.35 19.86 21.57
CA ARG A 113 -14.89 19.87 21.40
C ARG A 113 -14.55 19.58 19.95
N LEU A 114 -14.41 20.63 19.16
CA LEU A 114 -14.14 20.54 17.73
C LEU A 114 -12.63 20.39 17.48
N PRO A 115 -12.19 19.44 16.63
CA PRO A 115 -10.80 19.36 16.21
C PRO A 115 -10.44 20.55 15.30
N PRO A 116 -9.14 20.88 15.14
CA PRO A 116 -8.74 21.88 14.17
C PRO A 116 -9.19 21.46 12.76
N TYR A 117 -9.87 22.37 12.05
CA TYR A 117 -10.30 22.13 10.67
C TYR A 117 -9.13 22.41 9.71
N PRO A 118 -8.56 21.41 9.02
CA PRO A 118 -7.66 21.68 7.89
C PRO A 118 -8.50 22.37 6.82
N GLY A 119 -8.02 23.49 6.25
CA GLY A 119 -8.86 24.44 5.50
C GLY A 119 -9.76 23.88 4.38
N ALA A 120 -9.42 22.72 3.79
CA ALA A 120 -10.20 22.05 2.74
C ALA A 120 -11.08 20.87 3.21
N SER A 121 -11.02 20.47 4.48
CA SER A 121 -11.75 19.30 5.00
C SER A 121 -13.24 19.62 5.19
N MET A 122 -14.11 18.82 4.59
CA MET A 122 -15.57 18.98 4.66
C MET A 122 -16.24 18.19 5.79
N CYS A 123 -15.50 17.27 6.43
CA CYS A 123 -15.91 16.47 7.58
C CYS A 123 -14.73 16.28 8.54
N VAL A 124 -15.03 16.16 9.83
CA VAL A 124 -14.04 15.91 10.88
C VAL A 124 -14.51 14.80 11.81
N ARG A 125 -13.62 13.87 12.19
CA ARG A 125 -13.92 12.82 13.18
C ARG A 125 -13.96 13.43 14.59
N ILE A 126 -15.05 13.19 15.33
CA ILE A 126 -15.23 13.69 16.71
C ILE A 126 -15.22 12.57 17.77
N GLY A 127 -15.29 11.31 17.34
CA GLY A 127 -15.20 10.13 18.21
C GLY A 127 -13.77 9.74 18.57
N LYS A 128 -13.62 8.89 19.60
CA LYS A 128 -12.34 8.28 19.97
C LYS A 128 -11.78 7.50 18.77
N HIS A 129 -10.47 7.64 18.51
CA HIS A 129 -9.80 6.69 17.64
C HIS A 129 -9.89 5.31 18.29
N LEU A 130 -10.47 4.35 17.57
CA LEU A 130 -10.28 2.96 17.95
C LEU A 130 -8.77 2.68 17.96
N PRO A 131 -8.23 2.11 19.04
CA PRO A 131 -6.87 1.61 19.01
C PRO A 131 -6.79 0.59 17.88
N VAL A 132 -5.80 0.77 17.01
CA VAL A 132 -5.52 -0.20 15.96
C VAL A 132 -4.84 -1.39 16.64
N ASP A 133 -5.54 -2.52 16.69
CA ASP A 133 -4.92 -3.77 17.10
C ASP A 133 -4.26 -4.43 15.90
N VAL A 134 -2.95 -4.24 15.79
CA VAL A 134 -2.13 -4.85 14.72
C VAL A 134 -2.21 -6.37 14.76
N SER A 135 -2.42 -6.98 15.93
CA SER A 135 -2.52 -8.44 16.05
C SER A 135 -3.82 -9.01 15.44
N ALA A 136 -4.86 -8.18 15.36
CA ALA A 136 -6.16 -8.54 14.79
C ALA A 136 -6.26 -8.31 13.27
N MET A 137 -5.27 -7.68 12.63
CA MET A 137 -5.22 -7.44 11.17
C MET A 137 -4.93 -8.70 10.35
N ARG A 138 -5.23 -9.87 10.90
CA ARG A 138 -4.93 -11.17 10.31
C ARG A 138 -5.85 -11.45 9.13
N GLU A 139 -5.25 -11.63 7.97
CA GLU A 139 -5.92 -12.17 6.78
C GLU A 139 -5.61 -13.66 6.59
N ASN A 140 -6.59 -14.41 6.07
CA ASN A 140 -6.43 -15.78 5.65
C ASN A 140 -6.19 -15.80 4.14
N TYR A 141 -4.99 -16.24 3.74
CA TYR A 141 -4.65 -16.37 2.32
C TYR A 141 -5.41 -17.53 1.69
N THR A 142 -5.86 -17.35 0.45
CA THR A 142 -6.43 -18.42 -0.37
C THR A 142 -5.66 -18.43 -1.68
N SER A 143 -4.85 -19.46 -1.90
CA SER A 143 -3.98 -19.56 -3.08
C SER A 143 -3.87 -21.01 -3.55
N PRO A 144 -3.47 -21.25 -4.81
CA PRO A 144 -3.07 -22.58 -5.26
C PRO A 144 -1.91 -23.13 -4.42
N GLU A 145 -1.84 -24.44 -4.26
CA GLU A 145 -0.68 -25.12 -3.68
C GLU A 145 0.56 -24.92 -4.55
N PHE A 146 1.74 -24.93 -3.92
CA PHE A 146 3.02 -24.90 -4.60
C PHE A 146 3.93 -26.04 -4.11
N LEU A 147 3.95 -27.12 -4.90
CA LEU A 147 4.64 -28.37 -4.59
C LEU A 147 5.93 -28.55 -5.41
N GLU A 148 6.80 -29.43 -4.94
CA GLU A 148 8.14 -29.68 -5.50
C GLU A 148 8.09 -30.16 -6.95
N ASP A 149 7.07 -30.95 -7.32
CA ASP A 149 6.85 -31.46 -8.67
C ASP A 149 6.25 -30.41 -9.64
N GLN A 150 5.71 -29.32 -9.10
CA GLN A 150 5.21 -28.16 -9.86
C GLN A 150 6.30 -27.12 -10.09
N ALA A 151 7.40 -27.19 -9.32
CA ALA A 151 8.48 -26.24 -9.34
C ALA A 151 9.38 -26.46 -10.56
N MET A 152 9.69 -25.41 -11.31
CA MET A 152 10.63 -25.51 -12.44
C MET A 152 12.04 -25.80 -11.93
N ALA A 153 12.82 -26.57 -12.70
CA ALA A 153 14.18 -26.96 -12.31
C ALA A 153 15.14 -25.75 -12.22
N ASP A 154 14.98 -24.77 -13.11
CA ASP A 154 15.73 -23.52 -13.05
C ASP A 154 14.92 -22.44 -12.29
N PRO A 155 15.47 -21.84 -11.22
CA PRO A 155 14.77 -20.80 -10.45
C PRO A 155 14.55 -19.51 -11.24
N ILE A 156 15.35 -19.21 -12.26
CA ILE A 156 15.13 -18.04 -13.13
C ILE A 156 13.90 -18.27 -14.01
N ASP A 157 13.69 -19.49 -14.49
CA ASP A 157 12.47 -19.86 -15.21
C ASP A 157 11.24 -19.80 -14.29
N GLN A 158 11.37 -20.31 -13.05
CA GLN A 158 10.32 -20.20 -12.03
C GLN A 158 9.98 -18.74 -11.71
N PHE A 159 11.00 -17.89 -11.55
CA PHE A 159 10.80 -16.44 -11.35
C PHE A 159 10.10 -15.81 -12.55
N ARG A 160 10.51 -16.15 -13.77
CA ARG A 160 9.89 -15.63 -15.00
C ARG A 160 8.41 -15.98 -15.06
N ALA A 161 8.05 -17.23 -14.72
CA ALA A 161 6.66 -17.66 -14.68
C ALA A 161 5.83 -16.82 -13.68
N TRP A 162 6.29 -16.70 -12.43
CA TRP A 162 5.56 -15.91 -11.42
C TRP A 162 5.54 -14.41 -11.73
N PHE A 163 6.61 -13.87 -12.32
CA PHE A 163 6.65 -12.48 -12.76
C PHE A 163 5.62 -12.22 -13.87
N ASN A 164 5.48 -13.15 -14.82
CA ASN A 164 4.45 -13.06 -15.86
C ASN A 164 3.04 -13.10 -15.28
N ASP A 165 2.79 -13.93 -14.25
CA ASP A 165 1.50 -13.95 -13.54
C ASP A 165 1.22 -12.60 -12.87
N ALA A 166 2.23 -12.00 -12.21
CA ALA A 166 2.12 -10.67 -11.60
C ALA A 166 1.80 -9.57 -12.62
N VAL A 167 2.38 -9.66 -13.82
CA VAL A 167 2.06 -8.75 -14.94
C VAL A 167 0.66 -9.00 -15.48
N ALA A 168 0.26 -10.26 -15.67
CA ALA A 168 -1.07 -10.64 -16.16
C ALA A 168 -2.18 -10.21 -15.20
N ALA A 169 -1.92 -10.28 -13.88
CA ALA A 169 -2.78 -9.77 -12.82
C ALA A 169 -2.84 -8.24 -12.74
N ARG A 170 -2.05 -7.52 -13.57
CA ARG A 170 -1.99 -6.05 -13.64
C ARG A 170 -1.65 -5.39 -12.29
N LEU A 171 -0.71 -5.98 -11.55
CA LEU A 171 -0.19 -5.33 -10.34
C LEU A 171 0.44 -3.99 -10.67
N ARG A 172 0.36 -3.04 -9.73
CA ARG A 172 0.73 -1.63 -9.96
C ARG A 172 2.21 -1.46 -10.33
N GLU A 173 3.12 -2.26 -9.77
CA GLU A 173 4.56 -2.27 -10.09
C GLU A 173 5.17 -3.66 -9.81
N PRO A 174 4.91 -4.69 -10.66
CA PRO A 174 5.35 -6.05 -10.39
C PRO A 174 6.88 -6.20 -10.36
N ASN A 175 7.61 -5.25 -10.96
CA ASN A 175 9.06 -5.20 -10.98
C ASN A 175 9.68 -4.39 -9.82
N ALA A 176 8.89 -3.87 -8.89
CA ALA A 176 9.41 -3.27 -7.67
C ALA A 176 9.92 -4.36 -6.73
N MET A 177 11.12 -4.15 -6.18
CA MET A 177 11.76 -5.08 -5.24
C MET A 177 12.40 -4.31 -4.09
N ALA A 178 12.34 -4.86 -2.89
CA ALA A 178 13.14 -4.37 -1.79
C ALA A 178 14.57 -4.91 -1.95
N LEU A 179 15.54 -4.00 -2.01
CA LEU A 179 16.96 -4.31 -2.04
C LEU A 179 17.56 -4.07 -0.65
N SER A 180 18.05 -5.14 -0.04
CA SER A 180 18.76 -5.13 1.23
C SER A 180 20.27 -5.26 0.99
N THR A 181 21.02 -4.33 1.57
CA THR A 181 22.50 -4.30 1.58
C THR A 181 22.97 -4.16 3.03
N ALA A 182 24.23 -4.48 3.31
CA ALA A 182 24.83 -4.25 4.62
C ALA A 182 26.17 -3.54 4.48
N ASP A 183 26.49 -2.65 5.42
CA ASP A 183 27.83 -2.06 5.50
C ASP A 183 28.87 -3.09 5.96
N LYS A 184 30.15 -2.69 6.02
CA LYS A 184 31.25 -3.56 6.45
C LYS A 184 31.12 -4.07 7.89
N GLU A 185 30.35 -3.37 8.74
CA GLU A 185 30.04 -3.80 10.11
C GLU A 185 28.85 -4.79 10.15
N GLY A 186 28.25 -5.10 9.00
CA GLY A 186 27.12 -6.03 8.88
C GLY A 186 25.77 -5.41 9.23
N LYS A 187 25.66 -4.08 9.31
CA LYS A 187 24.39 -3.40 9.62
C LYS A 187 23.53 -3.29 8.36
N PRO A 188 22.35 -3.95 8.33
CA PRO A 188 21.53 -3.97 7.13
C PRO A 188 20.82 -2.63 6.90
N SER A 189 20.54 -2.35 5.63
CA SER A 189 19.62 -1.30 5.21
C SER A 189 18.85 -1.72 3.96
N SER A 190 17.55 -1.39 3.91
CA SER A 190 16.64 -1.78 2.83
C SER A 190 15.99 -0.56 2.19
N ARG A 191 15.68 -0.66 0.89
CA ARG A 191 14.89 0.32 0.13
C ARG A 191 14.30 -0.33 -1.11
N MET A 192 13.23 0.25 -1.64
CA MET A 192 12.69 -0.17 -2.94
C MET A 192 13.60 0.28 -4.08
N VAL A 193 13.80 -0.61 -5.04
CA VAL A 193 14.39 -0.34 -6.37
C VAL A 193 13.54 -1.05 -7.43
N LEU A 194 13.74 -0.71 -8.70
CA LEU A 194 13.02 -1.33 -9.79
C LEU A 194 13.96 -2.28 -10.54
N LEU A 195 13.53 -3.53 -10.71
CA LEU A 195 14.14 -4.48 -11.64
C LEU A 195 14.00 -3.94 -13.06
N LYS A 196 15.10 -3.98 -13.83
CA LYS A 196 15.17 -3.48 -15.21
C LYS A 196 15.53 -4.54 -16.24
N GLY A 197 16.07 -5.67 -15.80
CA GLY A 197 16.30 -6.83 -16.62
C GLY A 197 16.68 -8.01 -15.73
N PHE A 198 16.42 -9.21 -16.21
CA PHE A 198 16.92 -10.43 -15.61
C PHE A 198 17.11 -11.49 -16.70
N ASP A 199 18.18 -12.24 -16.57
CA ASP A 199 18.60 -13.29 -17.49
C ASP A 199 19.42 -14.32 -16.69
N GLU A 200 19.98 -15.33 -17.36
CA GLU A 200 20.82 -16.37 -16.76
C GLU A 200 22.03 -15.84 -15.95
N ASN A 201 22.47 -14.61 -16.21
CA ASN A 201 23.59 -13.97 -15.53
C ASN A 201 23.14 -13.20 -14.26
N GLY A 202 21.84 -12.95 -14.10
CA GLY A 202 21.28 -12.39 -12.87
C GLY A 202 20.31 -11.24 -13.05
N PHE A 203 20.12 -10.45 -11.98
CA PHE A 203 19.07 -9.44 -11.85
C PHE A 203 19.67 -8.03 -11.85
N VAL A 204 19.18 -7.16 -12.74
CA VAL A 204 19.75 -5.83 -12.98
C VAL A 204 18.85 -4.70 -12.49
N TRP A 205 19.43 -3.74 -11.79
CA TRP A 205 18.81 -2.46 -11.45
C TRP A 205 19.82 -1.32 -11.64
N TYR A 206 19.33 -0.08 -11.73
CA TYR A 206 20.17 1.11 -11.94
C TYR A 206 20.00 2.10 -10.80
N THR A 207 21.11 2.74 -10.41
CA THR A 207 21.17 3.62 -9.24
C THR A 207 22.29 4.64 -9.38
N ASN A 208 22.36 5.55 -8.41
CA ASN A 208 23.51 6.41 -8.18
C ASN A 208 24.58 5.66 -7.35
N TYR A 209 25.81 5.60 -7.85
CA TYR A 209 26.98 4.98 -7.21
C TYR A 209 27.50 5.74 -5.98
N GLY A 210 27.07 6.98 -5.76
CA GLY A 210 27.34 7.74 -4.52
C GLY A 210 26.31 7.51 -3.41
N SER A 211 25.31 6.66 -3.63
CA SER A 211 24.26 6.40 -2.63
C SER A 211 24.71 5.44 -1.53
N ARG A 212 24.01 5.44 -0.38
CA ARG A 212 24.32 4.53 0.74
C ARG A 212 24.40 3.06 0.29
N LYS A 213 23.44 2.59 -0.51
CA LYS A 213 23.44 1.20 -1.00
C LYS A 213 24.67 0.88 -1.86
N ALA A 214 25.18 1.86 -2.61
CA ALA A 214 26.34 1.66 -3.45
C ALA A 214 27.64 1.66 -2.63
N HIS A 215 27.68 2.47 -1.56
CA HIS A 215 28.74 2.40 -0.56
C HIS A 215 28.76 1.03 0.13
N ASP A 216 27.62 0.58 0.67
CA ASP A 216 27.46 -0.75 1.26
C ASP A 216 27.98 -1.83 0.29
N LEU A 217 27.53 -1.81 -0.98
CA LEU A 217 27.93 -2.78 -2.00
C LEU A 217 29.42 -2.70 -2.40
N SER A 218 30.08 -1.56 -2.22
CA SER A 218 31.51 -1.41 -2.50
C SER A 218 32.38 -2.04 -1.41
N GLU A 219 31.89 -2.08 -0.18
CA GLU A 219 32.59 -2.70 0.96
C GLU A 219 32.15 -4.16 1.18
N ASN A 220 30.91 -4.49 0.83
CA ASN A 220 30.30 -5.81 0.96
C ASN A 220 29.43 -6.11 -0.27
N PRO A 221 29.91 -6.90 -1.25
CA PRO A 221 29.20 -7.12 -2.51
C PRO A 221 28.01 -8.09 -2.37
N CYS A 222 27.58 -8.46 -1.17
CA CYS A 222 26.41 -9.31 -0.96
C CYS A 222 25.13 -8.48 -0.86
N ALA A 223 24.04 -8.95 -1.47
CA ALA A 223 22.72 -8.36 -1.31
C ALA A 223 21.60 -9.39 -1.35
N SER A 224 20.42 -8.96 -0.89
CA SER A 224 19.17 -9.71 -0.98
C SER A 224 18.11 -8.86 -1.68
N LEU A 225 17.40 -9.47 -2.64
CA LEU A 225 16.25 -8.91 -3.34
C LEU A 225 14.99 -9.61 -2.81
N LEU A 226 13.96 -8.82 -2.55
CA LEU A 226 12.67 -9.31 -2.11
C LEU A 226 11.56 -8.72 -2.99
N PHE A 227 10.84 -9.62 -3.67
CA PHE A 227 9.59 -9.31 -4.37
C PHE A 227 8.43 -9.75 -3.48
N TYR A 228 7.43 -8.88 -3.34
CA TYR A 228 6.18 -9.22 -2.65
C TYR A 228 5.01 -8.79 -3.54
N TRP A 229 4.25 -9.78 -4.00
CA TRP A 229 3.06 -9.61 -4.81
C TRP A 229 1.85 -9.96 -3.94
N ASP A 230 1.42 -8.97 -3.16
CA ASP A 230 0.36 -9.07 -2.15
C ASP A 230 -0.91 -9.73 -2.67
N SER A 231 -1.42 -9.28 -3.82
CA SER A 231 -2.68 -9.75 -4.40
C SER A 231 -2.61 -11.20 -4.91
N LEU A 232 -1.39 -11.74 -5.07
CA LEU A 232 -1.14 -13.14 -5.43
C LEU A 232 -0.70 -13.98 -4.23
N ASN A 233 -0.56 -13.37 -3.05
CA ASN A 233 0.01 -13.98 -1.86
C ASN A 233 1.37 -14.64 -2.15
N ARG A 234 2.21 -14.00 -2.97
CA ARG A 234 3.51 -14.55 -3.39
C ARG A 234 4.65 -13.68 -2.93
N GLN A 235 5.75 -14.33 -2.60
CA GLN A 235 7.01 -13.69 -2.27
C GLN A 235 8.15 -14.46 -2.96
N VAL A 236 9.12 -13.72 -3.49
CA VAL A 236 10.38 -14.29 -3.99
C VAL A 236 11.55 -13.59 -3.33
N ARG A 237 12.43 -14.38 -2.71
CA ARG A 237 13.73 -13.91 -2.18
C ARG A 237 14.84 -14.38 -3.09
N ILE A 238 15.80 -13.51 -3.38
CA ILE A 238 16.96 -13.81 -4.21
C ILE A 238 18.18 -13.25 -3.51
N GLU A 239 19.19 -14.09 -3.26
CA GLU A 239 20.42 -13.67 -2.59
C GLU A 239 21.62 -13.99 -3.47
N GLY A 240 22.65 -13.15 -3.41
CA GLY A 240 23.84 -13.33 -4.23
C GLY A 240 24.83 -12.18 -4.16
N THR A 241 25.85 -12.30 -5.02
CA THR A 241 26.91 -11.32 -5.17
C THR A 241 26.54 -10.29 -6.23
N VAL A 242 26.93 -9.04 -6.00
CA VAL A 242 26.59 -7.90 -6.83
C VAL A 242 27.85 -7.34 -7.50
N THR A 243 27.77 -7.11 -8.80
CA THR A 243 28.80 -6.45 -9.60
C THR A 243 28.21 -5.28 -10.37
N LYS A 244 29.03 -4.29 -10.73
CA LYS A 244 28.61 -3.23 -11.65
C LYS A 244 28.41 -3.83 -13.05
N VAL A 245 27.37 -3.39 -13.75
CA VAL A 245 27.25 -3.69 -15.19
C VAL A 245 28.28 -2.88 -15.98
N SER A 246 28.46 -3.21 -17.26
CA SER A 246 29.41 -2.48 -18.10
C SER A 246 29.02 -1.01 -18.28
N GLU A 247 29.98 -0.17 -18.60
CA GLU A 247 29.72 1.25 -18.86
C GLU A 247 28.80 1.42 -20.07
N GLU A 248 28.95 0.59 -21.10
CA GLU A 248 28.11 0.58 -22.29
C GLU A 248 26.68 0.17 -21.99
N GLU A 249 26.46 -0.80 -21.08
CA GLU A 249 25.13 -1.18 -20.62
C GLU A 249 24.48 -0.04 -19.82
N SER A 250 25.26 0.62 -18.94
CA SER A 250 24.83 1.80 -18.19
C SER A 250 24.46 2.97 -19.10
N GLU A 251 25.29 3.27 -20.11
CA GLU A 251 25.05 4.34 -21.10
C GLU A 251 23.78 4.08 -21.89
N ARG A 252 23.64 2.87 -22.44
CA ARG A 252 22.47 2.46 -23.23
C ARG A 252 21.18 2.60 -22.44
N TYR A 253 21.17 2.14 -21.19
CA TYR A 253 19.98 2.26 -20.35
C TYR A 253 19.75 3.68 -19.85
N PHE A 254 20.79 4.50 -19.62
CA PHE A 254 20.60 5.91 -19.27
C PHE A 254 19.82 6.65 -20.35
N HIS A 255 20.22 6.49 -21.60
CA HIS A 255 19.62 7.17 -22.76
C HIS A 255 18.24 6.65 -23.16
N SER A 256 17.87 5.42 -22.75
CA SER A 256 16.52 4.91 -22.97
C SER A 256 15.47 5.51 -22.02
N ARG A 257 15.91 6.18 -20.94
CA ARG A 257 15.01 6.79 -19.96
C ARG A 257 14.37 8.06 -20.52
N PRO A 258 13.14 8.41 -20.08
CA PRO A 258 12.54 9.69 -20.44
C PRO A 258 13.45 10.87 -20.07
N HIS A 259 13.44 11.93 -20.88
CA HIS A 259 14.30 13.10 -20.71
C HIS A 259 14.31 13.66 -19.27
N GLY A 260 13.13 13.87 -18.67
CA GLY A 260 13.03 14.33 -17.27
C GLY A 260 13.63 13.36 -16.23
N SER A 261 13.61 12.06 -16.51
CA SER A 261 14.27 11.05 -15.66
C SER A 261 15.80 11.11 -15.78
N GLN A 262 16.33 11.39 -16.97
CA GLN A 262 17.76 11.63 -17.18
C GLN A 262 18.21 12.85 -16.37
N LEU A 263 17.53 13.99 -16.51
CA LEU A 263 17.81 15.20 -15.72
C LEU A 263 17.71 14.95 -14.20
N GLY A 264 16.64 14.28 -13.75
CA GLY A 264 16.45 13.97 -12.33
C GLY A 264 17.56 13.10 -11.73
N ALA A 265 18.21 12.24 -12.53
CA ALA A 265 19.36 11.46 -12.08
C ALA A 265 20.62 12.30 -11.87
N ILE A 266 20.77 13.41 -12.60
CA ILE A 266 21.89 14.35 -12.45
C ILE A 266 21.68 15.27 -11.25
N VAL A 267 20.46 15.80 -11.09
CA VAL A 267 20.09 16.68 -9.96
C VAL A 267 20.31 15.99 -8.61
N SER A 268 19.97 14.70 -8.55
CA SER A 268 19.95 13.96 -7.29
C SER A 268 21.31 13.36 -6.96
N LYS A 269 22.07 14.05 -6.11
CA LYS A 269 23.17 13.45 -5.32
C LYS A 269 22.55 12.53 -4.25
N GLN A 270 22.06 11.36 -4.70
CA GLN A 270 21.17 10.50 -3.95
C GLN A 270 21.77 10.11 -2.59
N SER A 271 20.99 10.27 -1.51
CA SER A 271 21.36 9.99 -0.11
C SER A 271 22.17 11.07 0.60
N ASN A 272 22.49 12.19 -0.07
CA ASN A 272 23.09 13.34 0.61
C ASN A 272 22.00 14.25 1.22
N ILE A 273 22.32 14.86 2.35
CA ILE A 273 21.46 15.88 2.97
C ILE A 273 21.45 17.13 2.09
N VAL A 274 20.27 17.69 1.84
CA VAL A 274 20.07 18.95 1.10
C VAL A 274 19.30 19.94 1.95
N ALA A 275 19.53 21.24 1.75
CA ALA A 275 18.90 22.32 2.52
C ALA A 275 17.37 22.41 2.34
N GLY A 276 16.83 21.77 1.29
CA GLY A 276 15.39 21.65 1.07
C GLY A 276 15.04 21.35 -0.38
N ARG A 277 13.75 21.14 -0.64
CA ARG A 277 13.21 20.84 -1.97
C ARG A 277 13.55 21.89 -3.03
N HIS A 278 13.63 23.16 -2.63
CA HIS A 278 13.91 24.28 -3.53
C HIS A 278 15.27 24.14 -4.25
N VAL A 279 16.29 23.61 -3.57
CA VAL A 279 17.63 23.37 -4.15
C VAL A 279 17.56 22.37 -5.31
N LEU A 280 16.81 21.28 -5.12
CA LEU A 280 16.63 20.26 -6.17
C LEU A 280 15.83 20.83 -7.36
N HIS A 281 14.81 21.63 -7.09
CA HIS A 281 14.01 22.27 -8.14
C HIS A 281 14.83 23.27 -8.96
N GLN A 282 15.63 24.10 -8.30
CA GLN A 282 16.49 25.06 -8.98
C GLN A 282 17.52 24.37 -9.86
N ALA A 283 18.23 23.36 -9.33
CA ALA A 283 19.19 22.57 -10.12
C ALA A 283 18.52 21.84 -11.30
N TYR A 284 17.26 21.39 -11.14
CA TYR A 284 16.50 20.79 -12.23
C TYR A 284 16.19 21.81 -13.34
N VAL A 285 15.76 23.02 -12.98
CA VAL A 285 15.49 24.08 -13.97
C VAL A 285 16.77 24.47 -14.71
N GLU A 286 17.88 24.67 -14.02
CA GLU A 286 19.19 24.98 -14.62
C GLU A 286 19.63 23.88 -15.61
N LEU A 287 19.42 22.61 -15.26
CA LEU A 287 19.74 21.49 -16.15
C LEU A 287 18.77 21.39 -17.33
N GLN A 288 17.50 21.73 -17.16
CA GLN A 288 16.52 21.76 -18.25
C GLN A 288 16.82 22.88 -19.26
N GLU A 289 17.33 24.02 -18.80
CA GLU A 289 17.82 25.10 -19.68
C GLU A 289 19.10 24.69 -20.42
N LYS A 290 20.03 24.03 -19.71
CA LYS A 290 21.28 23.54 -20.28
C LYS A 290 21.07 22.42 -21.30
N TYR A 291 20.11 21.53 -21.05
CA TYR A 291 19.76 20.40 -21.88
C TYR A 291 18.27 20.47 -22.26
N PRO A 292 17.91 21.23 -23.29
CA PRO A 292 16.55 21.29 -23.80
C PRO A 292 16.07 19.92 -24.30
N GLU A 293 14.75 19.73 -24.36
CA GLU A 293 14.17 18.47 -24.83
C GLU A 293 14.68 18.10 -26.24
N GLY A 294 15.08 16.84 -26.42
CA GLY A 294 15.72 16.33 -27.64
C GLY A 294 17.24 16.49 -27.67
N SER A 295 17.85 17.20 -26.72
CA SER A 295 19.31 17.22 -26.57
C SER A 295 19.84 15.92 -25.95
N LEU A 296 21.11 15.59 -26.26
CA LEU A 296 21.81 14.47 -25.64
C LEU A 296 22.33 14.89 -24.27
N ILE A 297 21.87 14.22 -23.21
CA ILE A 297 22.35 14.42 -21.85
C ILE A 297 23.44 13.38 -21.58
N PRO A 298 24.70 13.76 -21.30
CA PRO A 298 25.73 12.77 -20.97
C PRO A 298 25.38 12.04 -19.67
N LYS A 299 25.56 10.71 -19.64
CA LYS A 299 25.41 9.94 -18.40
C LYS A 299 26.47 10.37 -17.39
N PRO A 300 26.10 10.67 -16.14
CA PRO A 300 27.09 10.93 -15.10
C PRO A 300 27.93 9.70 -14.75
N GLU A 301 29.21 9.88 -14.45
CA GLU A 301 30.11 8.80 -13.99
C GLU A 301 29.61 8.10 -12.71
N TYR A 302 28.91 8.84 -11.85
CA TYR A 302 28.32 8.34 -10.61
C TYR A 302 26.97 7.65 -10.81
N TRP A 303 26.56 7.34 -12.05
CA TRP A 303 25.30 6.67 -12.34
C TRP A 303 25.52 5.44 -13.23
N GLY A 304 24.85 4.34 -12.89
CA GLY A 304 24.89 3.11 -13.69
C GLY A 304 24.15 1.95 -13.07
N GLY A 305 24.39 0.76 -13.61
CA GLY A 305 23.71 -0.47 -13.21
C GLY A 305 24.51 -1.36 -12.27
N TYR A 306 23.80 -2.13 -11.46
CA TYR A 306 24.30 -3.27 -10.73
C TYR A 306 23.57 -4.54 -11.19
N ARG A 307 24.28 -5.66 -11.16
CA ARG A 307 23.75 -7.00 -11.41
C ARG A 307 24.00 -7.87 -10.19
N LEU A 308 22.95 -8.51 -9.68
CA LEU A 308 23.06 -9.57 -8.68
C LEU A 308 23.11 -10.91 -9.40
N THR A 309 24.20 -11.65 -9.24
CA THR A 309 24.32 -13.04 -9.68
C THR A 309 23.83 -13.95 -8.54
N PRO A 310 22.73 -14.69 -8.74
CA PRO A 310 22.09 -15.41 -7.66
C PRO A 310 22.89 -16.64 -7.23
N SER A 311 22.94 -16.85 -5.92
CA SER A 311 23.42 -18.07 -5.26
C SER A 311 22.33 -18.73 -4.43
N HIS A 312 21.13 -18.14 -4.36
CA HIS A 312 20.01 -18.67 -3.61
C HIS A 312 18.70 -18.06 -4.08
N PHE A 313 17.62 -18.86 -4.09
CA PHE A 313 16.26 -18.36 -4.22
C PHE A 313 15.35 -19.00 -3.17
N GLU A 314 14.33 -18.26 -2.73
CA GLU A 314 13.19 -18.82 -2.01
C GLU A 314 11.90 -18.34 -2.68
N PHE A 315 11.02 -19.28 -2.99
CA PHE A 315 9.67 -19.04 -3.49
C PHE A 315 8.69 -19.37 -2.37
N TRP A 316 7.89 -18.37 -1.99
CA TRP A 316 6.90 -18.47 -0.92
C TRP A 316 5.50 -18.22 -1.48
N GLN A 317 4.55 -19.08 -1.13
CA GLN A 317 3.13 -18.98 -1.49
C GLN A 317 2.27 -19.07 -0.24
N GLY A 318 1.42 -18.05 -0.03
CA GLY A 318 0.54 -17.95 1.13
C GLY A 318 -0.59 -18.99 1.09
N GLN A 319 -0.89 -19.58 2.26
CA GLN A 319 -1.88 -20.65 2.44
C GLN A 319 -2.81 -20.34 3.63
N PRO A 320 -4.05 -20.85 3.67
CA PRO A 320 -5.05 -20.51 4.70
C PRO A 320 -4.63 -20.83 6.14
N SER A 321 -3.91 -21.93 6.34
CA SER A 321 -3.58 -22.49 7.67
C SER A 321 -2.28 -21.97 8.28
N ARG A 322 -1.60 -21.00 7.64
CA ARG A 322 -0.20 -20.62 7.91
C ARG A 322 0.85 -21.67 7.56
N LEU A 323 0.43 -22.84 7.08
CA LEU A 323 1.34 -23.81 6.50
C LEU A 323 1.70 -23.38 5.07
N HIS A 324 2.49 -22.30 4.97
CA HIS A 324 2.88 -21.70 3.70
C HIS A 324 3.81 -22.63 2.91
N ASP A 325 3.65 -22.64 1.59
CA ASP A 325 4.55 -23.38 0.73
C ASP A 325 5.83 -22.56 0.54
N ARG A 326 6.98 -23.18 0.85
CA ARG A 326 8.29 -22.55 0.79
C ARG A 326 9.27 -23.50 0.12
N LEU A 327 9.67 -23.17 -1.10
CA LEU A 327 10.68 -23.93 -1.84
C LEU A 327 11.95 -23.10 -1.99
N GLN A 328 13.06 -23.67 -1.55
CA GLN A 328 14.38 -23.07 -1.60
C GLN A 328 15.19 -23.71 -2.72
N TYR A 329 15.89 -22.87 -3.49
CA TYR A 329 16.84 -23.30 -4.52
C TYR A 329 18.26 -22.97 -4.07
N SER A 330 19.11 -23.99 -4.04
CA SER A 330 20.55 -23.85 -3.77
C SER A 330 21.40 -24.44 -4.91
N PRO A 331 22.55 -23.83 -5.25
CA PRO A 331 23.44 -24.35 -6.28
C PRO A 331 23.97 -25.73 -5.88
N LYS A 332 23.97 -26.66 -6.83
CA LYS A 332 24.55 -28.00 -6.68
C LYS A 332 25.37 -28.35 -7.89
N ASP A 333 26.54 -28.94 -7.69
CA ASP A 333 27.33 -29.51 -8.79
C ASP A 333 26.86 -30.94 -9.07
N VAL A 334 26.51 -31.23 -10.32
CA VAL A 334 26.14 -32.56 -10.80
C VAL A 334 26.92 -32.83 -12.08
N ASP A 335 27.84 -33.78 -12.03
CA ASP A 335 28.69 -34.19 -13.16
C ASP A 335 29.46 -33.01 -13.82
N GLY A 336 29.92 -32.04 -13.02
CA GLY A 336 30.64 -30.87 -13.50
C GLY A 336 29.74 -29.80 -14.13
N LYS A 337 28.41 -29.95 -14.02
CA LYS A 337 27.42 -28.97 -14.43
C LYS A 337 26.74 -28.38 -13.21
N ARG A 338 26.55 -27.05 -13.23
CA ARG A 338 25.76 -26.36 -12.22
C ARG A 338 24.28 -26.72 -12.41
N ALA A 339 23.70 -27.32 -11.39
CA ALA A 339 22.28 -27.59 -11.23
C ALA A 339 21.75 -26.83 -10.00
N TRP A 340 20.44 -26.89 -9.80
CA TRP A 340 19.78 -26.36 -8.61
C TRP A 340 19.13 -27.50 -7.83
N GLN A 341 19.40 -27.56 -6.54
CA GLN A 341 18.69 -28.40 -5.60
C GLN A 341 17.48 -27.65 -5.05
N ILE A 342 16.34 -28.31 -5.02
CA ILE A 342 15.07 -27.80 -4.48
C ILE A 342 14.80 -28.48 -3.15
N ASP A 343 14.63 -27.70 -2.09
CA ASP A 343 14.30 -28.19 -0.75
C ASP A 343 13.07 -27.44 -0.21
N ARG A 344 12.16 -28.16 0.47
CA ARG A 344 11.04 -27.53 1.19
C ARG A 344 11.47 -27.00 2.54
N LEU A 345 11.10 -25.77 2.85
CA LEU A 345 11.29 -25.15 4.15
C LEU A 345 9.99 -25.23 4.98
N ALA A 346 10.14 -25.40 6.29
CA ALA A 346 9.02 -25.22 7.21
C ALA A 346 8.58 -23.74 7.23
N PRO A 347 7.27 -23.47 7.32
CA PRO A 347 6.73 -22.11 7.34
C PRO A 347 6.96 -21.33 8.63
#